data_AF-A0AAJ6EH51-F1
#
_entry.id   AF-A0AAJ6EH51-F1
#
_cell.length_a   1.000
_cell.length_b   1.000
_cell.length_c   1.000
_cell.angle_alpha   90.00
_cell.angle_beta   90.00
_cell.angle_gamma   90.00
#
_symmetry.space_group_name_H-M   'P 1'
#
loop_
_entity.id
_entity.type
_entity.pdbx_description
1 polymer ?
#
loop_
_entity_poly.entity_id
_entity_poly.type
_entity_poly.pdbx_seq_one_letter_code
_entity_poly.pdbx_strand_id
1 'polypeptide(L)' 'MADGPFAEFSLERAISLHWILRDIQAGRLKLSPVSDEDLRVLTELGLIELHDDGPALTPEGAEILSG' A
#
# COMPACT_ATOMS: atom_id res chain seq x y z
N MET A 1 7.78 -8.59 -16.87
CA MET A 1 7.78 -9.71 -15.91
C MET A 1 7.20 -9.12 -14.65
N ALA A 2 5.99 -9.51 -14.26
CA ALA A 2 5.31 -8.91 -13.12
C ALA A 2 5.85 -9.53 -11.82
N ASP A 3 7.11 -9.23 -11.51
CA ASP A 3 7.69 -9.47 -10.19
C ASP A 3 7.41 -8.22 -9.35
N GLY A 4 6.12 -7.99 -9.09
CA GLY A 4 5.70 -6.94 -8.17
C GLY A 4 5.85 -7.45 -6.73
N PRO A 5 5.97 -6.56 -5.74
CA PRO A 5 6.04 -6.90 -4.31
C PRO A 5 4.80 -7.67 -3.80
N PHE A 6 3.78 -7.84 -4.65
CA PHE A 6 2.58 -8.62 -4.34
C PHE A 6 2.52 -10.01 -4.97
N ALA A 7 3.55 -10.43 -5.72
CA ALA A 7 3.57 -11.72 -6.40
C ALA A 7 3.48 -12.91 -5.42
N GLU A 8 3.90 -12.71 -4.17
CA GLU A 8 3.79 -13.69 -3.08
C GLU A 8 2.39 -13.79 -2.46
N PHE A 9 1.50 -12.83 -2.72
CA PHE A 9 0.14 -12.83 -2.18
C PHE A 9 -0.88 -13.41 -3.17
N SER A 10 -1.98 -13.92 -2.63
CA SER A 10 -3.15 -14.28 -3.44
C SER A 10 -3.68 -13.04 -4.18
N LEU A 11 -4.24 -13.24 -5.38
CA LEU A 11 -4.77 -12.17 -6.23
C LEU A 11 -5.69 -11.20 -5.47
N GLU A 12 -6.57 -11.72 -4.62
CA GLU A 12 -7.49 -10.92 -3.80
C GLU A 12 -6.73 -9.99 -2.84
N ARG A 13 -5.72 -10.52 -2.15
CA ARG A 13 -4.88 -9.74 -1.23
C ARG A 13 -4.03 -8.73 -1.99
N ALA A 14 -3.47 -9.09 -3.15
CA ALA A 14 -2.73 -8.18 -4.01
C ALA A 14 -3.60 -7.00 -4.48
N ILE A 15 -4.85 -7.26 -4.88
CA ILE A 15 -5.81 -6.22 -5.27
C ILE A 15 -6.14 -5.32 -4.07
N SER A 16 -6.40 -5.90 -2.89
CA SER A 16 -6.67 -5.12 -1.67
C SER A 16 -5.51 -4.20 -1.31
N LEU A 17 -4.27 -4.71 -1.28
CA LEU A 17 -3.07 -3.93 -0.98
C LEU A 17 -2.84 -2.80 -1.99
N HIS A 18 -3.08 -3.05 -3.28
CA HIS A 18 -2.98 -2.02 -4.31
C HIS A 18 -4.02 -0.91 -4.11
N TRP A 19 -5.26 -1.26 -3.78
CA TRP A 19 -6.29 -0.27 -3.46
C TRP A 19 -5.94 0.56 -2.23
N ILE A 20 -5.39 -0.08 -1.20
CA ILE A 20 -4.95 0.61 0.02
C ILE A 20 -3.84 1.61 -0.30
N LEU A 21 -2.81 1.23 -1.07
CA LEU A 21 -1.78 2.16 -1.55
C LEU A 21 -2.38 3.37 -2.27
N ARG A 22 -3.34 3.12 -3.18
CA ARG A 22 -4.02 4.20 -3.89
C ARG A 22 -4.79 5.13 -2.94
N ASP A 23 -5.41 4.57 -1.90
CA ASP A 23 -6.17 5.34 -0.91
C ASP A 23 -5.26 6.18 -0.01
N ILE A 24 -4.11 5.63 0.39
CA ILE A 24 -3.04 6.32 1.11
C ILE A 24 -2.52 7.49 0.25
N GLN A 25 -2.21 7.25 -1.02
CA GLN A 25 -1.76 8.30 -1.95
C GLN A 25 -2.79 9.42 -2.09
N ALA A 26 -4.08 9.06 -2.12
CA ALA A 26 -5.18 10.02 -2.23
C ALA A 26 -5.55 10.69 -0.90
N GLY A 27 -4.91 10.33 0.23
CA GLY A 27 -5.25 10.80 1.56
C GLY A 27 -6.67 10.45 2.00
N ARG A 28 -7.24 9.37 1.46
CA ARG A 28 -8.65 8.98 1.63
C ARG A 28 -8.92 8.06 2.83
N LEU A 29 -7.91 7.79 3.63
CA LEU A 29 -7.94 6.93 4.81
C LEU A 29 -8.96 7.36 5.89
N LYS A 30 -9.43 8.61 5.82
CA LYS A 30 -10.52 9.11 6.68
C LYS A 30 -11.89 8.51 6.35
N LEU A 31 -12.09 8.01 5.13
CA LEU A 31 -13.36 7.48 4.65
C LEU A 31 -13.46 5.96 4.74
N SER A 32 -12.33 5.24 4.70
CA SER A 32 -12.28 3.80 4.91
C SER A 32 -11.16 3.46 5.87
N PRO A 33 -11.47 2.93 7.08
CA PRO A 33 -10.44 2.43 7.97
C PRO A 33 -9.73 1.26 7.29
N VAL A 34 -8.43 1.40 7.10
CA VAL A 34 -7.54 0.34 6.61
C VAL A 34 -7.13 -0.51 7.80
N SER A 35 -7.02 -1.84 7.64
CA SER A 35 -6.57 -2.71 8.71
C SER A 35 -5.11 -2.43 9.05
N ASP A 36 -4.78 -2.42 10.34
CA ASP A 36 -3.40 -2.28 10.81
C ASP A 36 -2.48 -3.39 10.25
N GLU A 37 -3.02 -4.59 10.00
CA GLU A 37 -2.29 -5.69 9.35
C GLU A 37 -1.86 -5.33 7.93
N ASP A 38 -2.75 -4.75 7.12
CA ASP A 38 -2.44 -4.36 5.75
C ASP A 38 -1.41 -3.22 5.70
N LEU A 39 -1.55 -2.24 6.60
CA LEU A 39 -0.56 -1.16 6.75
C LEU A 39 0.81 -1.73 7.11
N ARG A 40 0.86 -2.69 8.05
CA ARG A 40 2.10 -3.34 8.46
C ARG A 40 2.76 -4.07 7.29
N VAL A 41 1.99 -4.83 6.51
CA VAL A 41 2.50 -5.51 5.31
C VAL A 41 3.09 -4.51 4.32
N LEU A 42 2.36 -3.41 4.02
CA LEU A 42 2.86 -2.38 3.11
C LEU A 42 4.13 -1.69 3.62
N THR A 43 4.24 -1.50 4.94
CA THR A 43 5.46 -0.96 5.57
C THR A 43 6.61 -1.96 5.52
N GLU A 44 6.37 -3.25 5.78
CA GLU A 44 7.40 -4.29 5.69
C GLU A 44 7.91 -4.49 4.25
N LEU A 45 7.06 -4.25 3.26
CA LEU A 45 7.43 -4.23 1.83
C LEU A 45 8.15 -2.94 1.41
N GLY A 46 8.28 -1.94 2.29
CA GLY A 46 8.89 -0.65 1.97
C GLY A 46 8.04 0.23 1.05
N LEU A 47 6.75 -0.05 0.89
CA LEU A 47 5.85 0.67 -0.04
C LEU A 47 5.21 1.91 0.61
N ILE A 48 5.13 1.93 1.94
CA ILE A 48 4.64 3.06 2.72
C ILE A 48 5.51 3.28 3.96
N GLU A 49 5.56 4.52 4.42
CA GLU A 49 6.18 4.90 5.70
C GLU A 49 5.12 5.46 6.64
N LEU A 50 5.17 5.07 7.91
CA LEU A 50 4.31 5.61 8.96
C LEU A 50 4.96 6.87 9.53
N HIS A 51 4.33 8.02 9.31
CA HIS A 51 4.72 9.29 9.92
C HIS A 51 3.73 9.70 11.01
N ASP A 52 4.10 10.73 11.78
CA ASP A 52 3.24 11.32 12.82
C ASP A 52 1.89 11.82 12.26
N ASP A 53 1.86 12.25 10.99
CA ASP A 53 0.66 12.70 10.28
C ASP A 53 -0.17 11.56 9.66
N GLY A 54 0.37 10.32 9.68
CA GLY A 54 -0.24 9.12 9.10
C GLY A 54 0.69 8.36 8.14
N PRO A 55 0.19 7.27 7.53
CA PRO A 55 0.91 6.56 6.48
C PRO A 55 1.08 7.44 5.24
N ALA A 56 2.29 7.49 4.69
CA ALA A 56 2.61 8.14 3.43
C ALA A 56 3.23 7.14 2.46
N LEU A 57 3.07 7.38 1.16
CA LEU A 57 3.68 6.55 0.11
C LEU A 57 5.19 6.78 0.05
N THR A 58 5.94 5.69 -0.10
CA THR A 58 7.36 5.77 -0.50
C THR A 58 7.47 5.93 -2.02
N PRO A 59 8.67 6.27 -2.54
CA PRO A 59 8.92 6.27 -3.98
C PRO A 59 8.58 4.91 -4.61
N GLU A 60 8.96 3.82 -3.95
CA GLU A 60 8.69 2.45 -4.40
C GLU A 60 7.17 2.18 -4.50
N GLY A 61 6.40 2.55 -3.47
CA GLY A 61 4.94 2.45 -3.52
C GLY A 61 4.31 3.30 -4.64
N ALA A 62 4.89 4.46 -4.96
CA ALA A 62 4.41 5.33 -6.03
C ALA A 62 4.67 4.76 -7.43
N GLU A 63 5.79 4.05 -7.61
CA GLU A 63 6.10 3.36 -8.86
C GLU A 63 5.10 2.22 -9.14
N ILE A 64 4.66 1.51 -8.09
CA ILE A 64 3.63 0.47 -8.21
C ILE A 64 2.29 1.02 -8.73
N LEU A 65 1.94 2.26 -8.40
CA LEU A 65 0.72 2.92 -8.87
C LEU A 65 0.88 3.57 -10.25
N SER A 66 2.11 3.76 -10.72
CA SER A 66 2.45 4.43 -11.97
C SER A 66 2.73 3.45 -13.13
N GLY A 67 2.70 2.14 -12.85
CA GLY A 67 2.98 1.04 -13.78
C GLY A 67 1.81 0.60 -14.66
#